data_AF-A0A4Q3TPR6-F1
#
_entry.id   AF-A0A4Q3TPR6-F1
#
_cell.length_a   1.000
_cell.length_b   1.000
_cell.length_c   1.000
_cell.angle_alpha   90.00
_cell.angle_beta   90.00
_cell.angle_gamma   90.00
#
_symmetry.space_group_name_H-M   'P 1'
#
loop_
_entity.id
_entity.type
_entity.pdbx_description
1 polymer ?
#
loop_
_entity_poly.entity_id
_entity_poly.type
_entity_poly.pdbx_seq_one_letter_code
_entity_poly.pdbx_strand_id
1 'polypeptide(L)' 'MFAEYIDSIIMFFAGAYFTAVAFGRLPPPSKDPVAGQQWLTRFGKMLKVIGPLLLVFSIALAAAKALGVGG' A
#
# COMPACT_ATOMS: atom_id res chain seq x y z
N MET A 1 -22.11 -5.44 -3.67
CA MET A 1 -21.87 -4.65 -2.45
C MET A 1 -20.54 -5.01 -1.79
N PHE A 2 -20.35 -6.14 -1.08
CA PHE A 2 -19.01 -6.45 -0.51
C PHE A 2 -17.92 -6.59 -1.57
N ALA A 3 -18.20 -7.29 -2.68
CA ALA A 3 -17.25 -7.50 -3.77
C ALA A 3 -16.67 -6.21 -4.38
N GLU A 4 -17.45 -5.11 -4.38
CA GLU A 4 -16.96 -3.83 -4.88
C GLU A 4 -15.96 -3.18 -3.91
N TYR A 5 -16.10 -3.37 -2.61
CA TYR A 5 -15.20 -2.79 -1.61
C TYR A 5 -13.94 -3.62 -1.38
N ILE A 6 -13.91 -4.88 -1.80
CA ILE A 6 -12.73 -5.77 -1.65
C ILE A 6 -11.48 -5.10 -2.21
N ASP A 7 -11.57 -4.49 -3.39
CA ASP A 7 -10.42 -3.87 -4.04
C ASP A 7 -9.85 -2.69 -3.22
N SER A 8 -10.71 -1.79 -2.72
CA SER A 8 -10.29 -0.68 -1.85
C SER A 8 -9.69 -1.16 -0.53
N ILE A 9 -10.20 -2.25 0.04
CA ILE A 9 -9.69 -2.83 1.28
C ILE A 9 -8.30 -3.42 1.05
N ILE A 10 -8.12 -4.18 -0.03
CA ILE A 10 -6.82 -4.75 -0.41
C ILE A 10 -5.81 -3.64 -0.71
N MET A 11 -6.20 -2.60 -1.46
CA MET A 11 -5.35 -1.43 -1.73
C MET A 11 -4.92 -0.71 -0.45
N PHE A 12 -5.81 -0.58 0.53
CA PHE A 12 -5.47 0.01 1.83
C PHE A 12 -4.42 -0.81 2.57
N PHE A 13 -4.62 -2.13 2.71
CA PHE A 13 -3.65 -2.99 3.38
C PHE A 13 -2.33 -3.11 2.62
N ALA A 14 -2.35 -3.18 1.29
CA ALA A 14 -1.14 -3.17 0.46
C ALA A 14 -0.37 -1.85 0.58
N GLY A 15 -1.07 -0.71 0.52
CA GLY A 15 -0.49 0.62 0.74
C GLY A 15 0.11 0.78 2.13
N ALA A 16 -0.58 0.30 3.16
CA ALA A 16 -0.09 0.29 4.53
C ALA A 16 1.17 -0.57 4.68
N TYR A 17 1.17 -1.78 4.12
CA TYR A 17 2.32 -2.67 4.14
C TYR A 17 3.53 -2.06 3.43
N PHE A 18 3.35 -1.56 2.20
CA PHE A 18 4.44 -0.93 1.45
C PHE A 18 5.00 0.30 2.16
N THR A 19 4.14 1.12 2.76
CA THR A 19 4.57 2.25 3.58
C THR A 19 5.38 1.76 4.78
N ALA A 20 4.87 0.79 5.54
CA ALA A 20 5.56 0.25 6.71
C ALA A 20 6.92 -0.37 6.37
N VAL A 21 7.03 -1.10 5.25
CA VAL A 21 8.31 -1.66 4.75
C VAL A 21 9.26 -0.53 4.32
N ALA A 22 8.77 0.49 3.61
CA ALA A 22 9.60 1.59 3.12
C ALA A 22 10.17 2.49 4.22
N PHE A 23 9.47 2.62 5.34
CA PHE A 23 9.90 3.35 6.53
C PHE A 23 10.66 2.45 7.54
N GLY A 24 10.94 1.20 7.20
CA GLY A 24 11.72 0.27 8.03
C GLY A 24 10.98 -0.24 9.28
N ARG A 25 9.65 -0.14 9.30
CA ARG A 25 8.80 -0.62 10.39
C ARG A 25 8.44 -2.10 10.25
N LEU A 26 8.50 -2.63 9.02
CA LEU A 26 8.35 -4.05 8.71
C LEU A 26 9.58 -4.56 7.94
N PRO A 27 9.94 -5.84 8.14
CA PRO A 27 11.03 -6.45 7.38
C PRO A 27 10.65 -6.55 5.90
N PRO A 28 11.63 -6.39 4.98
CA PRO A 28 11.42 -6.60 3.55
C PRO A 28 11.02 -8.06 3.27
N PRO A 29 10.40 -8.36 2.12
CA PRO A 29 9.89 -9.70 1.79
C PRO A 29 10.97 -10.77 1.55
N SER A 30 12.22 -10.52 1.94
CA SER A 30 13.35 -11.43 1.81
C SER A 30 13.73 -12.02 3.16
N LYS A 31 13.96 -13.34 3.21
CA LYS A 31 14.56 -14.02 4.37
C LYS A 31 16.06 -13.73 4.50
N ASP A 32 16.71 -13.38 3.40
CA ASP A 32 18.11 -12.96 3.38
C ASP A 32 18.20 -11.44 3.65
N PRO A 33 18.89 -11.00 4.72
CA PRO A 33 19.07 -9.59 5.05
C PRO A 33 19.73 -8.78 3.94
N VAL A 34 20.71 -9.37 3.23
CA VAL A 34 21.48 -8.67 2.19
C VAL A 34 20.62 -8.43 0.97
N ALA A 35 19.89 -9.46 0.54
CA ALA A 35 18.95 -9.35 -0.58
C ALA A 35 17.77 -8.39 -0.25
N GLY A 36 17.29 -8.40 1.00
CA GLY A 36 16.27 -7.47 1.48
C GLY A 36 16.73 -6.01 1.43
N GLN A 37 17.97 -5.74 1.83
CA GLN A 37 18.56 -4.40 1.81
C GLN A 37 18.84 -3.91 0.39
N GLN A 38 19.29 -4.79 -0.51
CA GLN A 38 19.43 -4.47 -1.94
C GLN A 38 18.08 -4.14 -2.59
N TRP A 39 17.03 -4.90 -2.26
CA TRP A 39 15.68 -4.64 -2.74
C TRP A 39 15.14 -3.30 -2.21
N LEU A 40 15.33 -3.00 -0.91
CA LEU A 40 14.97 -1.71 -0.34
C LEU A 40 15.77 -0.54 -0.93
N THR A 41 17.03 -0.77 -1.31
CA THR A 41 17.84 0.27 -1.97
C THR A 41 17.30 0.58 -3.36
N ARG A 42 16.85 -0.43 -4.10
CA ARG A 42 16.28 -0.28 -5.46
C ARG A 42 14.86 0.26 -5.45
N PHE A 43 14.01 -0.29 -4.59
CA PHE A 43 12.56 -0.02 -4.60
C PHE A 43 12.08 0.84 -3.43
N GLY A 44 12.89 1.04 -2.39
CA GLY A 44 12.48 1.75 -1.17
C GLY A 44 12.07 3.19 -1.42
N LYS A 45 12.76 3.93 -2.30
CA LYS A 45 12.31 5.27 -2.71
C LYS A 45 10.94 5.24 -3.39
N MET A 46 10.72 4.26 -4.27
CA MET A 46 9.45 4.09 -4.96
C MET A 46 8.32 3.71 -3.99
N LEU A 47 8.58 2.81 -3.04
CA LEU A 47 7.63 2.40 -2.01
C LEU A 47 7.26 3.54 -1.05
N LYS A 48 8.20 4.45 -0.74
CA LYS A 48 7.92 5.66 0.06
C LYS A 48 6.94 6.62 -0.63
N VAL A 49 6.81 6.55 -1.95
CA VAL A 49 5.89 7.39 -2.73
C VAL A 49 4.60 6.62 -3.02
N ILE A 50 4.71 5.40 -3.54
CA ILE A 50 3.57 4.56 -3.93
C ILE A 50 2.74 4.12 -2.72
N GLY A 51 3.36 3.77 -1.58
CA GLY A 51 2.65 3.34 -0.37
C GLY A 51 1.64 4.40 0.13
N PRO A 52 2.07 5.64 0.40
CA PRO A 52 1.17 6.72 0.77
C PRO A 52 0.14 7.07 -0.31
N LEU A 53 0.53 7.05 -1.60
CA LEU A 53 -0.42 7.28 -2.69
C LEU A 53 -1.53 6.22 -2.71
N LEU A 54 -1.18 4.94 -2.56
CA LEU A 54 -2.15 3.84 -2.46
C LEU A 54 -3.11 4.04 -1.28
N LEU A 55 -2.60 4.49 -0.13
CA LEU A 55 -3.44 4.82 1.02
C LEU A 55 -4.42 5.95 0.71
N VAL A 56 -3.95 7.06 0.12
CA VAL A 56 -4.82 8.19 -0.27
C VAL A 56 -5.88 7.74 -1.27
N PHE A 57 -5.51 6.97 -2.31
CA PHE A 57 -6.47 6.45 -3.28
C PHE A 57 -7.47 5.50 -2.63
N SER A 58 -7.04 4.61 -1.74
CA SER A 58 -7.96 3.68 -1.05
C SER A 58 -8.99 4.43 -0.20
N ILE A 59 -8.59 5.50 0.49
CA ILE A 59 -9.48 6.36 1.29
C ILE A 59 -10.42 7.15 0.37
N ALA A 60 -9.90 7.74 -0.71
CA ALA A 60 -10.69 8.49 -1.68
C ALA A 60 -11.75 7.59 -2.34
N LEU A 61 -11.38 6.37 -2.71
CA LEU A 61 -12.30 5.40 -3.33
C LEU A 61 -13.36 4.93 -2.33
N ALA A 62 -12.97 4.68 -1.07
CA ALA A 62 -13.89 4.33 -0.01
C ALA A 62 -14.87 5.48 0.28
N ALA A 63 -14.38 6.72 0.33
CA ALA A 63 -15.21 7.92 0.50
C ALA A 63 -16.17 8.13 -0.68
N ALA A 64 -15.69 7.99 -1.92
CA ALA A 64 -16.54 8.11 -3.11
C ALA A 64 -17.68 7.09 -3.12
N LYS A 65 -17.38 5.83 -2.75
CA LYS A 65 -18.40 4.76 -2.63
C LYS A 65 -19.37 5.01 -1.47
N ALA A 66 -18.87 5.53 -0.34
CA ALA A 66 -19.71 5.86 0.82
C ALA A 66 -20.63 7.06 0.55
N LEU A 67 -20.18 8.03 -0.25
CA LEU A 67 -20.95 9.21 -0.64
C LEU A 67 -21.88 8.97 -1.84
N GLY A 68 -21.89 7.76 -2.42
CA GLY A 68 -22.75 7.41 -3.55
C GLY A 68 -22.38 8.11 -4.87
N VAL A 69 -21.16 8.66 -4.99
CA VAL A 69 -20.69 9.41 -6.18
C VAL A 69 -20.23 8.46 -7.30
N GLY A 70 -20.68 7.21 -7.29
CA GLY A 70 -20.24 6.18 -8.24
C GLY A 70 -21.28 5.08 -8.43
N GLY A 71 -22.49 5.48 -8.83
CA GLY A 71 -23.52 4.62 -9.42
C GLY A 71 -23.71 4.97 -10.88
#